data_AF-A0A8H3FXN6-F1
#
_entry.id   AF-A0A8H3FXN6-F1
#
_cell.length_a   1.000
_cell.length_b   1.000
_cell.length_c   1.000
_cell.angle_alpha   90.00
_cell.angle_beta   90.00
_cell.angle_gamma   90.00
#
_symmetry.space_group_name_H-M   'P 1'
#
loop_
_entity.id
_entity.type
_entity.pdbx_description
1 polymer ?
#
loop_
_entity_poly.entity_id
_entity_poly.type
_entity_poly.pdbx_seq_one_letter_code
_entity_poly.pdbx_strand_id
1 'polypeptide(L)'
;MEAPGNNITTRARGSSIWLNCTPSPLRTSATRGKISKSPIVSVREIRSPSSLTPKPKRKKPSRAVKRASSKTYAPARLQRAVHLRLAGPGREQMASTIAQCPVLTPEFRSIQDRHQALASTGCTAQFCQAGRMLHTDEPRVGENRALKVVEEDAKIFLQELHQEHFFGSDEAFCERLRTVLKEIRTGAVNAKIRQTQKQGKVGGNWTQTPAELEFGLRRAWRNSRKCIMRSHCEELK
;
A
#
# COMPACT_ATOMS: atom_id res chain seq x y z
N MET A 1 -10.59 -31.40 -44.89
CA MET A 1 -11.59 -30.42 -44.40
C MET A 1 -12.15 -30.95 -43.10
N GLU A 2 -12.49 -30.04 -42.20
CA GLU A 2 -12.99 -30.23 -40.82
C GLU A 2 -11.90 -30.25 -39.73
N ALA A 3 -11.92 -29.17 -38.94
CA ALA A 3 -11.10 -28.91 -37.76
C ALA A 3 -11.97 -29.07 -36.51
N PRO A 4 -11.44 -29.56 -35.38
CA PRO A 4 -12.20 -29.63 -34.13
C PRO A 4 -12.22 -28.27 -33.42
N GLY A 5 -13.44 -27.85 -33.06
CA GLY A 5 -13.73 -26.57 -32.40
C GLY A 5 -13.28 -26.51 -30.95
N ASN A 6 -12.64 -25.40 -30.60
CA ASN A 6 -12.26 -25.04 -29.23
C ASN A 6 -13.47 -24.45 -28.49
N ASN A 7 -13.98 -25.17 -27.49
CA ASN A 7 -14.91 -24.63 -26.50
C ASN A 7 -14.12 -23.84 -25.45
N ILE A 8 -14.04 -22.52 -25.63
CA ILE A 8 -13.53 -21.59 -24.61
C ILE A 8 -14.71 -21.24 -23.70
N THR A 9 -14.78 -21.90 -22.55
CA THR A 9 -15.69 -21.54 -21.46
C THR A 9 -15.22 -20.23 -20.83
N THR A 10 -15.73 -19.10 -21.31
CA THR A 10 -15.57 -17.79 -20.67
C THR A 10 -16.26 -17.78 -19.31
N ARG A 11 -15.50 -18.04 -18.25
CA ARG A 11 -15.97 -17.88 -16.87
C ARG A 11 -15.94 -16.38 -16.53
N ALA A 12 -17.08 -15.72 -16.72
CA ALA A 12 -17.31 -14.38 -16.21
C ALA A 12 -17.20 -14.38 -14.67
N ARG A 13 -16.06 -13.94 -14.15
CA ARG A 13 -15.90 -13.55 -12.74
C ARG A 13 -15.83 -12.03 -12.70
N GLY A 14 -16.98 -11.39 -12.84
CA GLY A 14 -17.14 -9.95 -12.67
C GLY A 14 -18.08 -9.66 -11.50
N SER A 15 -17.57 -8.95 -10.50
CA SER A 15 -18.32 -8.02 -9.65
C SER A 15 -19.62 -8.51 -8.99
N SER A 16 -19.54 -9.23 -7.87
CA SER A 16 -20.67 -9.34 -6.92
C SER A 16 -20.29 -9.57 -5.45
N ILE A 17 -19.01 -9.74 -5.09
CA ILE A 17 -18.62 -10.21 -3.74
C ILE A 17 -18.78 -9.11 -2.66
N TRP A 18 -18.93 -7.84 -3.05
CA TRP A 18 -19.10 -6.72 -2.10
C TRP A 18 -20.36 -6.81 -1.23
N LEU A 19 -21.36 -7.58 -1.64
CA LEU A 19 -22.65 -7.66 -0.94
C LEU A 19 -22.69 -8.66 0.22
N ASN A 20 -21.68 -9.51 0.39
CA ASN A 20 -21.80 -10.66 1.30
C ASN A 20 -21.27 -10.44 2.71
N CYS A 21 -20.55 -9.35 2.96
CA CYS A 21 -20.13 -8.98 4.32
C CYS A 21 -21.14 -8.04 5.01
N THR A 22 -22.43 -8.14 4.69
CA THR A 22 -23.47 -7.47 5.48
C THR A 22 -23.54 -8.08 6.88
N PRO A 23 -23.73 -7.27 7.94
CA PRO A 23 -23.92 -7.80 9.28
C PRO A 23 -25.19 -8.67 9.29
N SER A 24 -25.04 -9.97 9.48
CA SER A 24 -26.16 -10.85 9.79
C SER A 24 -26.87 -10.30 11.04
N PRO A 25 -28.20 -10.10 11.01
CA PRO A 25 -28.93 -9.69 12.19
C PRO A 25 -28.75 -10.76 13.27
N LEU A 26 -28.24 -10.34 14.42
CA LEU A 26 -28.16 -11.15 15.63
C LEU A 26 -29.53 -11.79 15.88
N ARG A 27 -29.63 -13.10 15.67
CA ARG A 27 -30.79 -13.89 16.05
C ARG A 27 -30.82 -13.96 17.57
N THR A 28 -31.50 -13.00 18.20
CA THR A 28 -31.80 -13.05 19.63
C THR A 28 -32.82 -14.15 19.89
N SER A 29 -32.34 -15.38 20.10
CA SER A 29 -33.11 -16.40 20.80
C SER A 29 -33.03 -16.09 22.29
N ALA A 30 -34.07 -15.42 22.79
CA ALA A 30 -34.33 -15.28 24.21
C ALA A 30 -34.68 -16.65 24.80
N THR A 31 -33.77 -17.24 25.56
CA THR A 31 -34.06 -18.33 26.49
C THR A 31 -33.78 -17.85 27.91
N ARG A 32 -34.86 -17.61 28.65
CA ARG A 32 -34.90 -17.47 30.11
C ARG A 32 -34.26 -18.72 30.74
N GLY A 33 -33.07 -18.57 31.30
CA GLY A 33 -32.36 -19.58 32.07
C GLY A 33 -32.02 -19.04 33.45
N LYS A 34 -32.37 -19.80 34.48
CA LYS A 34 -32.43 -19.43 35.90
C LYS A 34 -31.07 -19.00 36.48
N ILE A 35 -31.16 -18.02 37.38
CA ILE A 35 -30.11 -17.55 38.28
C ILE A 35 -29.70 -18.71 39.20
N SER A 36 -28.43 -19.13 39.12
CA SER A 36 -27.77 -19.86 40.20
C SER A 36 -26.62 -18.98 40.72
N LYS A 37 -26.66 -18.74 42.04
CA LYS A 37 -25.65 -18.02 42.80
C LYS A 37 -24.49 -18.97 43.06
N SER A 38 -23.27 -18.50 42.88
CA SER A 38 -22.04 -19.13 43.40
C SER A 38 -20.97 -18.06 43.62
N PRO A 39 -20.01 -18.31 44.52
CA PRO A 39 -19.55 -17.31 45.46
C PRO A 39 -18.34 -16.50 45.01
N ILE A 40 -18.24 -15.34 45.64
CA ILE A 40 -17.13 -14.37 45.62
C ILE A 40 -15.82 -15.08 45.96
N VAL A 41 -14.88 -15.07 45.03
CA VAL A 41 -13.47 -15.39 45.30
C VAL A 41 -12.66 -14.12 45.03
N SER A 42 -12.18 -13.53 46.12
CA SER A 42 -11.21 -12.44 46.15
C SER A 42 -9.83 -12.97 45.78
N VAL A 43 -9.22 -12.47 44.71
CA VAL A 43 -7.81 -12.72 44.40
C VAL A 43 -7.10 -11.41 44.08
N ARG A 44 -6.41 -10.95 45.13
CA ARG A 44 -5.13 -10.22 45.19
C ARG A 44 -4.63 -9.52 43.93
N GLU A 45 -4.61 -8.21 44.07
CA GLU A 45 -3.77 -7.20 43.45
C GLU A 45 -2.29 -7.63 43.36
N ILE A 46 -1.80 -7.90 42.14
CA ILE A 46 -0.37 -8.07 41.86
C ILE A 46 0.19 -6.70 41.43
N ARG A 47 0.82 -6.01 42.39
CA ARG A 47 1.68 -4.86 42.14
C ARG A 47 2.89 -5.31 41.31
N SER A 48 3.05 -4.73 40.14
CA SER A 48 4.29 -4.84 39.34
C SER A 48 5.33 -3.84 39.86
N PRO A 49 6.54 -4.27 40.26
CA PRO A 49 7.61 -3.35 40.62
C PRO A 49 8.29 -2.76 39.38
N SER A 50 8.14 -1.46 39.25
CA SER A 50 8.96 -0.56 38.44
C SER A 50 10.42 -0.59 38.91
N SER A 51 11.33 -1.04 38.05
CA SER A 51 12.77 -0.80 38.20
C SER A 51 13.31 -0.08 36.96
N LEU A 52 13.45 1.24 37.12
CA LEU A 52 14.19 2.13 36.23
C LEU A 52 15.69 1.86 36.45
N THR A 53 16.37 1.35 35.44
CA THR A 53 17.84 1.41 35.37
C THR A 53 18.26 2.58 34.47
N PRO A 54 19.15 3.48 34.94
CA PRO A 54 19.61 4.61 34.15
C PRO A 54 20.60 4.16 33.07
N LYS A 55 20.30 4.50 31.80
CA LYS A 55 21.19 4.26 30.67
C LYS A 55 22.47 5.13 30.77
N PRO A 56 23.66 4.57 30.53
CA PRO A 56 24.91 5.33 30.50
C PRO A 56 24.97 6.26 29.27
N LYS A 57 25.29 7.54 29.53
CA LYS A 57 25.50 8.57 28.50
C LYS A 57 26.73 8.25 27.65
N ARG A 58 26.52 7.74 26.43
CA ARG A 58 27.59 7.63 25.42
C ARG A 58 28.00 9.02 24.92
N LYS A 59 29.24 9.41 25.21
CA LYS A 59 29.93 10.59 24.68
C LYS A 59 30.02 10.48 23.15
N LYS A 60 29.60 11.52 22.43
CA LYS A 60 29.80 11.65 20.97
C LYS A 60 31.25 12.07 20.71
N PRO A 61 32.04 11.34 19.91
CA PRO A 61 33.33 11.86 19.44
C PRO A 61 33.12 12.98 18.42
N SER A 62 33.95 14.00 18.59
CA SER A 62 34.01 15.24 17.81
C SER A 62 34.31 14.99 16.33
N ARG A 63 33.58 15.74 15.51
CA ARG A 63 33.63 15.82 14.06
C ARG A 63 34.99 16.35 13.59
N ALA A 64 35.86 15.47 13.07
CA ALA A 64 37.03 15.89 12.30
C ALA A 64 36.65 15.97 10.81
N VAL A 65 36.45 17.19 10.32
CA VAL A 65 36.23 17.48 8.89
C VAL A 65 37.59 17.41 8.20
N LYS A 66 37.90 16.27 7.56
CA LYS A 66 38.99 16.21 6.59
C LYS A 66 38.48 16.77 5.26
N ARG A 67 38.96 17.97 4.90
CA ARG A 67 38.84 18.56 3.57
C ARG A 67 39.53 17.61 2.58
N ALA A 68 38.75 16.95 1.72
CA ALA A 68 39.27 16.27 0.55
C ALA A 68 39.50 17.30 -0.55
N SER A 69 40.76 17.40 -0.97
CA SER A 69 41.25 18.21 -2.08
C SER A 69 40.46 17.95 -3.37
N SER A 70 39.80 18.98 -3.87
CA SER A 70 39.24 19.04 -5.22
C SER A 70 40.35 18.90 -6.25
N LYS A 71 40.53 17.69 -6.80
CA LYS A 71 41.29 17.50 -8.05
C LYS A 71 40.39 17.94 -9.19
N THR A 72 40.74 19.08 -9.78
CA THR A 72 40.21 19.62 -11.02
C THR A 72 40.49 18.62 -12.14
N TYR A 73 39.46 17.93 -12.62
CA TYR A 73 39.53 17.17 -13.86
C TYR A 73 38.95 18.07 -14.96
N ALA A 74 39.82 18.58 -15.81
CA ALA A 74 39.43 19.29 -17.02
C ALA A 74 39.07 18.27 -18.10
N PRO A 75 37.82 18.20 -18.61
CA PRO A 75 37.55 17.41 -19.79
C PRO A 75 38.02 18.18 -21.04
N ALA A 76 38.86 17.52 -21.83
CA ALA A 76 39.32 18.00 -23.12
C ALA A 76 38.13 18.29 -24.05
N ARG A 77 38.12 19.51 -24.60
CA ARG A 77 37.25 19.92 -25.71
C ARG A 77 37.49 19.02 -26.91
N LEU A 78 36.54 18.15 -27.20
CA LEU A 78 36.30 17.64 -28.56
C LEU A 78 35.04 18.33 -29.07
N GLN A 79 35.22 19.53 -29.64
CA GLN A 79 34.19 20.18 -30.43
C GLN A 79 34.07 19.43 -31.76
N ARG A 80 33.13 18.48 -31.85
CA ARG A 80 32.51 18.15 -33.13
C ARG A 80 31.17 18.89 -33.19
N ALA A 81 31.18 20.01 -33.89
CA ALA A 81 29.97 20.71 -34.29
C ALA A 81 29.22 19.83 -35.30
N VAL A 82 28.24 19.06 -34.83
CA VAL A 82 27.22 18.47 -35.71
C VAL A 82 26.13 19.51 -35.83
N HIS A 83 26.15 20.24 -36.95
CA HIS A 83 25.11 21.19 -37.31
C HIS A 83 23.87 20.40 -37.79
N LEU A 84 23.12 19.82 -36.85
CA LEU A 84 21.80 19.26 -37.12
C LEU A 84 20.81 20.42 -37.23
N ARG A 85 20.53 20.84 -38.48
CA ARG A 85 19.36 21.66 -38.80
C ARG A 85 18.10 20.86 -38.49
N LEU A 86 17.54 21.03 -37.31
CA LEU A 86 16.16 20.64 -37.03
C LEU A 86 15.26 21.81 -37.41
N ALA A 87 14.79 21.81 -38.65
CA ALA A 87 13.59 22.54 -39.03
C ALA A 87 12.39 21.76 -38.45
N GLY A 88 11.97 22.13 -37.24
CA GLY A 88 10.74 21.63 -36.60
C GLY A 88 9.64 22.69 -36.67
N PRO A 89 8.37 22.30 -36.83
CA PRO A 89 7.26 23.24 -36.97
C PRO A 89 7.05 24.06 -35.69
N GLY A 90 6.47 25.26 -35.88
CA GLY A 90 6.32 26.30 -34.86
C GLY A 90 5.62 25.83 -33.57
N ARG A 91 6.05 26.43 -32.45
CA ARG A 91 5.59 26.15 -31.08
C ARG A 91 4.07 26.26 -30.87
N GLU A 92 3.34 26.92 -31.76
CA GLU A 92 1.89 27.12 -31.61
C GLU A 92 1.03 25.92 -32.04
N GLN A 93 1.57 24.97 -32.82
CA GLN A 93 0.80 23.77 -33.26
C GLN A 93 0.97 22.56 -32.32
N MET A 94 1.88 22.60 -31.35
CA MET A 94 2.03 21.50 -30.37
C MET A 94 1.03 21.57 -29.22
N ALA A 95 0.36 22.69 -28.99
CA ALA A 95 -0.58 22.84 -27.88
C ALA A 95 -1.93 22.13 -28.11
N SER A 96 -2.29 21.83 -29.37
CA SER A 96 -3.62 21.27 -29.71
C SER A 96 -3.67 19.73 -29.77
N THR A 97 -2.53 19.04 -29.72
CA THR A 97 -2.47 17.58 -29.95
C THR A 97 -2.07 16.78 -28.70
N ILE A 98 -1.71 17.45 -27.59
CA ILE A 98 -1.35 16.80 -26.32
C ILE A 98 -2.58 16.61 -25.40
N ALA A 99 -3.79 16.90 -25.90
CA ALA A 99 -5.03 16.78 -25.13
C ALA A 99 -5.65 15.37 -25.13
N GLN A 100 -5.04 14.39 -25.79
CA GLN A 100 -5.53 13.01 -25.78
C GLN A 100 -4.47 12.11 -25.15
N CYS A 101 -4.57 11.92 -23.83
CA CYS A 101 -4.12 10.65 -23.25
C CYS A 101 -4.75 9.54 -24.10
N PRO A 102 -3.97 8.59 -24.65
CA PRO A 102 -4.55 7.50 -25.39
C PRO A 102 -5.60 6.84 -24.51
N VAL A 103 -6.82 6.84 -25.03
CA VAL A 103 -8.06 6.27 -24.49
C VAL A 103 -7.76 5.03 -23.66
N LEU A 104 -8.40 4.89 -22.48
CA LEU A 104 -8.37 3.68 -21.64
C LEU A 104 -8.31 2.43 -22.51
N THR A 105 -7.10 1.89 -22.71
CA THR A 105 -6.95 0.75 -23.59
C THR A 105 -7.57 -0.47 -22.90
N PRO A 106 -8.06 -1.47 -23.65
CA PRO A 106 -8.56 -2.71 -23.07
C PRO A 106 -7.59 -3.33 -22.03
N GLU A 107 -6.30 -3.15 -22.24
CA GLU A 107 -5.21 -3.59 -21.37
C GLU A 107 -5.20 -2.82 -20.05
N PHE A 108 -5.35 -1.49 -20.08
CA PHE A 108 -5.45 -0.70 -18.84
C PHE A 108 -6.67 -1.11 -18.02
N ARG A 109 -7.81 -1.37 -18.66
CA ARG A 109 -9.00 -1.90 -17.98
C ARG A 109 -8.71 -3.27 -17.36
N SER A 110 -8.08 -4.18 -18.10
CA SER A 110 -7.71 -5.49 -17.58
C SER A 110 -6.75 -5.40 -16.38
N ILE A 111 -5.82 -4.44 -16.40
CA ILE A 111 -4.92 -4.18 -15.26
C ILE A 111 -5.72 -3.66 -14.07
N GLN A 112 -6.63 -2.71 -14.29
CA GLN A 112 -7.47 -2.14 -13.24
C GLN A 112 -8.43 -3.18 -12.63
N ASP A 113 -8.95 -4.10 -13.44
CA ASP A 113 -9.80 -5.20 -12.99
C ASP A 113 -9.04 -6.19 -12.10
N ARG A 114 -7.75 -6.45 -12.41
CA ARG A 114 -6.90 -7.36 -11.64
C ARG A 114 -6.23 -6.70 -10.42
N HIS A 115 -6.04 -5.38 -10.47
CA HIS A 115 -5.31 -4.63 -9.45
C HIS A 115 -6.17 -3.46 -8.96
N GLN A 116 -6.84 -3.67 -7.82
CA GLN A 116 -7.75 -2.70 -7.24
C GLN A 116 -7.04 -1.42 -6.76
N ALA A 117 -5.77 -1.51 -6.36
CA ALA A 117 -4.93 -0.34 -6.05
C ALA A 117 -3.78 -0.21 -7.04
N LEU A 118 -3.84 0.82 -7.89
CA LEU A 118 -2.72 1.25 -8.70
C LEU A 118 -2.03 2.44 -8.05
N ALA A 119 -0.74 2.28 -7.72
CA ALA A 119 0.05 3.38 -7.20
C ALA A 119 0.30 4.42 -8.31
N SER A 120 0.16 5.70 -7.94
CA SER A 120 0.43 6.81 -8.86
C SER A 120 1.83 6.73 -9.49
N THR A 121 1.94 7.18 -10.73
CA THR A 121 3.21 7.36 -11.43
C THR A 121 3.83 8.72 -11.15
N GLY A 122 3.11 9.64 -10.51
CA GLY A 122 3.50 11.05 -10.33
C GLY A 122 3.48 11.86 -11.62
N CYS A 123 3.29 11.22 -12.78
CA CYS A 123 3.19 11.89 -14.07
C CYS A 123 1.83 12.54 -14.25
N THR A 124 1.79 13.70 -14.90
CA THR A 124 0.58 14.37 -15.37
C THR A 124 0.63 14.51 -16.89
N ALA A 125 -0.46 14.93 -17.52
CA ALA A 125 -0.48 15.22 -18.96
C ALA A 125 0.56 16.27 -19.38
N GLN A 126 0.99 17.12 -18.45
CA GLN A 126 1.91 18.22 -18.71
C GLN A 126 3.34 17.92 -18.23
N PHE A 127 3.54 16.93 -17.37
CA PHE A 127 4.84 16.72 -16.74
C PHE A 127 5.12 15.24 -16.44
N CYS A 128 6.23 14.73 -16.96
CA CYS A 128 6.71 13.39 -16.67
C CYS A 128 7.65 13.38 -15.45
N GLN A 129 7.32 12.59 -14.42
CA GLN A 129 8.15 12.43 -13.22
C GLN A 129 9.08 11.21 -13.27
N ALA A 130 9.12 10.46 -14.37
CA ALA A 130 9.88 9.20 -14.47
C ALA A 130 11.39 9.36 -14.21
N GLY A 131 11.96 10.54 -14.52
CA GLY A 131 13.37 10.84 -14.25
C GLY A 131 13.69 11.21 -12.79
N ARG A 132 12.68 11.32 -11.92
CA ARG A 132 12.89 11.69 -10.52
C ARG A 132 13.18 10.46 -9.68
N MET A 133 14.17 10.57 -8.80
CA MET A 133 14.51 9.51 -7.87
C MET A 133 13.36 9.23 -6.88
N LEU A 134 12.62 10.25 -6.46
CA LEU A 134 11.46 10.18 -5.59
C LEU A 134 10.29 10.92 -6.25
N HIS A 135 9.14 10.27 -6.37
CA HIS A 135 7.95 10.94 -6.90
C HIS A 135 7.34 11.87 -5.85
N THR A 136 6.68 12.94 -6.30
CA THR A 136 6.16 13.98 -5.39
C THR A 136 5.04 13.46 -4.49
N ASP A 137 4.26 12.55 -5.03
CA ASP A 137 3.05 11.96 -4.44
C ASP A 137 3.28 10.57 -3.85
N GLU A 138 4.52 10.07 -3.86
CA GLU A 138 4.87 8.80 -3.22
C GLU A 138 4.67 8.91 -1.69
N PRO A 139 3.81 8.07 -1.09
CA PRO A 139 3.56 8.11 0.35
C PRO A 139 4.83 7.72 1.11
N ARG A 140 5.19 8.46 2.16
CA ARG A 140 6.35 8.08 2.99
C ARG A 140 5.91 7.20 4.15
N VAL A 141 6.79 6.28 4.51
CA VAL A 141 6.61 5.41 5.67
C VAL A 141 6.54 6.26 6.95
N GLY A 142 5.61 5.91 7.84
CA GLY A 142 5.43 6.59 9.13
C GLY A 142 4.61 7.88 9.06
N GLU A 143 4.04 8.22 7.91
CA GLU A 143 3.18 9.39 7.79
C GLU A 143 1.75 9.14 8.27
N ASN A 144 1.18 10.17 8.89
CA ASN A 144 -0.23 10.19 9.25
C ASN A 144 -1.11 10.22 8.00
N ARG A 145 -1.86 9.13 7.78
CA ARG A 145 -2.82 8.98 6.68
C ARG A 145 -4.26 9.06 7.21
N ALA A 146 -5.15 9.65 6.42
CA ALA A 146 -6.55 9.79 6.80
C ALA A 146 -7.19 8.42 7.07
N LEU A 147 -8.04 8.33 8.10
CA LEU A 147 -8.71 7.09 8.49
C LEU A 147 -9.33 6.34 7.31
N LYS A 148 -10.07 7.03 6.44
CA LYS A 148 -10.72 6.43 5.26
C LYS A 148 -9.73 5.77 4.31
N VAL A 149 -8.55 6.38 4.14
CA VAL A 149 -7.51 5.86 3.24
C VAL A 149 -6.90 4.59 3.84
N VAL A 150 -6.65 4.56 5.15
CA VAL A 150 -6.12 3.38 5.83
C VAL A 150 -7.13 2.23 5.83
N GLU A 151 -8.42 2.51 6.03
CA GLU A 151 -9.50 1.51 5.92
C GLU A 151 -9.60 0.92 4.51
N GLU A 152 -9.44 1.74 3.48
CA GLU A 152 -9.52 1.27 2.09
C GLU A 152 -8.31 0.42 1.71
N ASP A 153 -7.10 0.86 2.06
CA ASP A 153 -5.89 0.06 1.87
C ASP A 153 -5.99 -1.30 2.58
N ALA A 154 -6.60 -1.34 3.77
CA ALA A 154 -6.86 -2.57 4.50
C ALA A 154 -7.77 -3.54 3.76
N LYS A 155 -8.87 -3.02 3.21
CA LYS A 155 -9.82 -3.83 2.43
C LYS A 155 -9.11 -4.40 1.21
N ILE A 156 -8.41 -3.56 0.46
CA ILE A 156 -7.72 -3.97 -0.76
C ILE A 156 -6.69 -5.06 -0.43
N PHE A 157 -5.89 -4.87 0.61
CA PHE A 157 -4.91 -5.87 1.04
C PHE A 157 -5.56 -7.23 1.41
N LEU A 158 -6.63 -7.21 2.21
CA LEU A 158 -7.34 -8.44 2.59
C LEU A 158 -8.07 -9.09 1.40
N GLN A 159 -8.51 -8.29 0.43
CA GLN A 159 -9.11 -8.80 -0.80
C GLN A 159 -8.08 -9.47 -1.70
N GLU A 160 -6.87 -8.92 -1.80
CA GLU A 160 -5.77 -9.60 -2.49
C GLU A 160 -5.46 -10.97 -1.86
N LEU A 161 -5.44 -11.04 -0.52
CA LEU A 161 -5.28 -12.31 0.20
C LEU A 161 -6.43 -13.29 -0.10
N HIS A 162 -7.67 -12.81 -0.14
CA HIS A 162 -8.84 -13.64 -0.45
C HIS A 162 -8.81 -14.19 -1.88
N GLN A 163 -8.39 -13.37 -2.85
CA GLN A 163 -8.23 -13.79 -4.24
C GLN A 163 -7.15 -14.87 -4.42
N GLU A 164 -6.11 -14.84 -3.59
CA GLU A 164 -5.04 -15.84 -3.55
C GLU A 164 -5.40 -17.05 -2.67
N HIS A 165 -6.68 -17.20 -2.31
CA HIS A 165 -7.22 -18.32 -1.52
C HIS A 165 -6.56 -18.50 -0.14
N PHE A 166 -6.09 -17.39 0.46
CA PHE A 166 -5.49 -17.40 1.80
C PHE A 166 -6.50 -17.77 2.89
N PHE A 167 -7.76 -17.36 2.72
CA PHE A 167 -8.84 -17.69 3.65
C PHE A 167 -9.51 -18.99 3.24
N GLY A 168 -9.79 -19.86 4.22
CA GLY A 168 -10.49 -21.12 3.98
C GLY A 168 -11.96 -20.96 3.58
N SER A 169 -12.60 -19.84 3.93
CA SER A 169 -13.97 -19.52 3.54
C SER A 169 -14.21 -18.01 3.42
N ASP A 170 -15.31 -17.64 2.76
CA ASP A 170 -15.74 -16.25 2.63
C ASP A 170 -16.13 -15.64 3.98
N GLU A 171 -16.68 -16.44 4.90
CA GLU A 171 -17.02 -16.01 6.25
C GLU A 171 -15.76 -15.63 7.05
N ALA A 172 -14.68 -16.43 6.92
CA ALA A 172 -13.41 -16.16 7.58
C ALA A 172 -12.79 -14.84 7.06
N PHE A 173 -12.87 -14.59 5.75
CA PHE A 173 -12.48 -13.32 5.16
C PHE A 173 -13.32 -12.15 5.72
N CYS A 174 -14.65 -12.25 5.70
CA CYS A 174 -15.53 -11.20 6.22
C CYS A 174 -15.30 -10.94 7.71
N GLU A 175 -15.04 -11.99 8.51
CA GLU A 175 -14.71 -11.85 9.92
C GLU A 175 -13.38 -11.14 10.15
N ARG A 176 -12.34 -11.54 9.42
CA ARG A 176 -11.04 -10.86 9.49
C ARG A 176 -11.14 -9.40 9.09
N LEU A 177 -11.88 -9.12 8.01
CA LEU A 177 -12.12 -7.75 7.55
C LEU A 177 -12.84 -6.90 8.60
N ARG A 178 -13.90 -7.42 9.23
CA ARG A 178 -14.61 -6.73 10.30
C ARG A 178 -13.68 -6.43 11.50
N THR A 179 -12.88 -7.40 11.89
CA THR A 179 -11.92 -7.26 13.00
C THR A 179 -10.89 -6.19 12.71
N VAL A 180 -10.25 -6.24 11.53
CA VAL A 180 -9.23 -5.25 11.12
C VAL A 180 -9.81 -3.84 11.05
N LEU A 181 -10.98 -3.66 10.43
CA LEU A 181 -11.62 -2.34 10.36
C LEU A 181 -11.99 -1.81 11.75
N LYS A 182 -12.40 -2.70 12.67
CA LYS A 182 -12.67 -2.32 14.06
C LYS A 182 -11.39 -1.88 14.78
N GLU A 183 -10.28 -2.61 14.63
CA GLU A 183 -8.97 -2.25 15.21
C GLU A 183 -8.52 -0.87 14.73
N ILE A 184 -8.53 -0.62 13.40
CA ILE A 184 -8.15 0.68 12.81
C ILE A 184 -8.96 1.82 13.40
N ARG A 185 -10.28 1.64 13.50
CA ARG A 185 -11.21 2.67 14.01
C ARG A 185 -10.99 2.95 15.49
N THR A 186 -10.70 1.90 16.26
CA THR A 186 -10.49 1.99 17.72
C THR A 186 -9.15 2.65 18.03
N GLY A 187 -8.10 2.34 17.27
CA GLY A 187 -6.79 2.97 17.41
C GLY A 187 -6.65 4.34 16.74
N ALA A 188 -7.72 4.86 16.14
CA ALA A 188 -7.67 6.11 15.38
C ALA A 188 -7.52 7.33 16.30
N VAL A 189 -6.56 8.20 15.97
CA VAL A 189 -6.23 9.40 16.75
C VAL A 189 -6.38 10.67 15.91
N ASN A 190 -6.62 11.80 16.57
CA ASN A 190 -6.61 13.10 15.90
C ASN A 190 -5.17 13.59 15.77
N ALA A 191 -4.70 13.77 14.54
CA ALA A 191 -3.38 14.33 14.29
C ALA A 191 -3.34 15.10 12.97
N LYS A 192 -2.21 15.76 12.70
CA LYS A 192 -2.01 16.49 11.44
C LYS A 192 -1.76 15.50 10.30
N ILE A 193 -2.57 15.58 9.24
CA ILE A 193 -2.44 14.78 8.03
C ILE A 193 -1.53 15.53 7.04
N ARG A 194 -0.43 14.91 6.58
CA ARG A 194 0.59 15.62 5.78
C ARG A 194 0.04 16.12 4.43
N GLN A 195 -0.78 15.31 3.76
CA GLN A 195 -1.30 15.63 2.42
C GLN A 195 -2.11 16.94 2.40
N THR A 196 -2.91 17.18 3.44
CA THR A 196 -3.76 18.38 3.54
C THR A 196 -3.18 19.43 4.48
N GLN A 197 -2.18 19.09 5.29
CA GLN A 197 -1.69 19.87 6.43
C GLN A 197 -2.78 20.22 7.45
N LYS A 198 -3.95 19.60 7.37
CA LYS A 198 -5.10 19.83 8.25
C LYS A 198 -5.11 18.80 9.39
N GLN A 199 -5.68 19.19 10.53
CA GLN A 199 -6.00 18.23 11.58
C GLN A 199 -7.15 17.34 11.12
N GLY A 200 -7.05 16.05 11.41
CA GLY A 200 -8.10 15.09 11.10
C GLY A 200 -7.88 13.76 11.80
N LYS A 201 -8.83 12.85 11.63
CA LYS A 201 -8.75 11.50 12.17
C LYS A 201 -7.80 10.66 11.32
N VAL A 202 -6.72 10.20 11.95
CA VAL A 202 -5.70 9.34 11.36
C VAL A 202 -6.04 7.88 11.66
N GLY A 203 -5.81 7.00 10.69
CA GLY A 203 -6.06 5.55 10.88
C GLY A 203 -5.20 4.97 12.00
N GLY A 204 -5.81 4.15 12.85
CA GLY A 204 -5.08 3.36 13.84
C GLY A 204 -4.31 2.20 13.20
N ASN A 205 -3.39 1.63 13.97
CA ASN A 205 -2.68 0.41 13.58
C ASN A 205 -3.60 -0.81 13.77
N TRP A 206 -3.39 -1.86 12.98
CA TRP A 206 -3.90 -3.20 13.25
C TRP A 206 -2.75 -4.20 13.32
N THR A 207 -3.00 -5.35 13.93
CA THR A 207 -1.97 -6.41 14.02
C THR A 207 -2.17 -7.43 12.93
N GLN A 208 -1.18 -7.57 12.04
CA GLN A 208 -1.15 -8.60 11.00
C GLN A 208 -0.73 -9.95 11.57
N THR A 209 -1.25 -11.04 11.02
CA THR A 209 -0.73 -12.38 11.33
C THR A 209 0.65 -12.58 10.66
N PRO A 210 1.49 -13.50 11.14
CA PRO A 210 2.78 -13.77 10.49
C PRO A 210 2.65 -14.13 9.01
N ALA A 211 1.62 -14.90 8.65
CA ALA A 211 1.37 -15.30 7.27
C ALA A 211 0.84 -14.15 6.39
N GLU A 212 0.00 -13.26 6.94
CA GLU A 212 -0.38 -12.01 6.24
C GLU A 212 0.85 -11.13 5.98
N LEU A 213 1.74 -11.02 6.98
CA LEU A 213 2.95 -10.22 6.87
C LEU A 213 3.92 -10.79 5.81
N GLU A 214 4.14 -12.11 5.82
CA GLU A 214 4.96 -12.81 4.82
C GLU A 214 4.42 -12.56 3.40
N PHE A 215 3.11 -12.73 3.21
CA PHE A 215 2.46 -12.43 1.94
C PHE A 215 2.68 -10.97 1.52
N GLY A 216 2.45 -10.03 2.43
CA GLY A 216 2.63 -8.61 2.18
C GLY A 216 4.06 -8.25 1.79
N LEU A 217 5.06 -8.86 2.43
CA LEU A 217 6.48 -8.66 2.14
C LEU A 217 6.84 -9.20 0.75
N ARG A 218 6.43 -10.43 0.42
CA ARG A 218 6.64 -11.01 -0.91
C ARG A 218 5.98 -10.17 -2.00
N ARG A 219 4.75 -9.72 -1.75
CA ARG A 219 3.98 -8.87 -2.67
C ARG A 219 4.65 -7.52 -2.87
N ALA A 220 5.12 -6.88 -1.81
CA ALA A 220 5.86 -5.62 -1.87
C ALA A 220 7.15 -5.76 -2.68
N TRP A 221 7.90 -6.85 -2.49
CA TRP A 221 9.10 -7.13 -3.28
C TRP A 221 8.75 -7.36 -4.75
N ARG A 222 7.79 -8.24 -5.06
CA ARG A 222 7.30 -8.49 -6.43
C ARG A 222 6.85 -7.19 -7.12
N ASN A 223 6.24 -6.27 -6.40
CA ASN A 223 5.74 -5.00 -6.94
C ASN A 223 6.78 -3.86 -6.95
N SER A 224 8.00 -4.10 -6.47
CA SER A 224 9.05 -3.07 -6.41
C SER A 224 9.56 -2.71 -7.82
N ARG A 225 9.11 -1.57 -8.33
CA ARG A 225 9.42 -1.08 -9.70
C ARG A 225 10.92 -1.00 -10.01
N LYS A 226 11.75 -0.79 -8.99
CA LYS A 226 13.21 -0.61 -9.11
C LYS A 226 14.02 -1.88 -8.83
N CYS A 227 13.38 -2.98 -8.44
CA CYS A 227 14.08 -4.24 -8.19
C CYS A 227 14.18 -5.05 -9.48
N ILE A 228 15.41 -5.43 -9.87
CA ILE A 228 15.65 -6.32 -11.01
C ILE A 228 15.42 -7.80 -10.65
N MET A 229 15.64 -8.17 -9.39
CA MET A 229 15.53 -9.56 -8.89
C MET A 229 14.14 -9.92 -8.37
N ARG A 230 13.08 -9.38 -8.97
CA ARG A 230 11.69 -9.63 -8.54
C ARG A 230 11.23 -11.08 -8.68
N SER A 231 11.90 -11.86 -9.54
CA SER A 231 11.64 -13.28 -9.72
C SER A 231 11.89 -14.11 -8.46
N HIS A 232 12.78 -13.65 -7.57
CA HIS A 232 13.16 -14.36 -6.35
C HIS A 232 12.29 -14.00 -5.14
N CYS A 233 11.16 -13.32 -5.33
CA CYS A 233 10.31 -12.86 -4.22
C CYS A 233 9.78 -14.03 -3.36
N GLU A 234 9.61 -15.22 -3.94
CA GLU A 234 9.15 -16.41 -3.21
C GLU A 234 10.22 -17.00 -2.28
N GLU A 235 11.50 -16.66 -2.49
CA GLU A 235 12.61 -17.13 -1.67
C GLU A 235 12.77 -16.33 -0.36
N LEU A 236 11.97 -15.26 -0.18
CA LEU A 236 11.97 -14.48 1.04
C LEU A 236 11.49 -15.32 2.24
N LYS A 237 12.30 -15.36 3.29
CA LYS A 237 12.06 -16.05 4.56
C LYS A 237 11.89 -15.07 5.70
#